data_AF-A0A9W6Z3U7-F1
#
_entry.id   AF-A0A9W6Z3U7-F1
#
_cell.length_a   1.000
_cell.length_b   1.000
_cell.length_c   1.000
_cell.angle_alpha   90.00
_cell.angle_beta   90.00
_cell.angle_gamma   90.00
#
_symmetry.space_group_name_H-M   'P 1'
#
loop_
_entity.id
_entity.type
_entity.pdbx_description
1 polymer ?
#
loop_
_entity_poly.entity_id
_entity_poly.type
_entity_poly.pdbx_seq_one_letter_code
_entity_poly.pdbx_strand_id
1 'polypeptide(L)'
;MKNQGLIYKNTYSIYLDETSDTDSAVLLFGAIDHDKYTGDLGLLPIATNSIDLDVFLNGIYMSDGDSNVTIATGSVRTLLDTGTSLTLLPSNVLEAILDQIGASTSKDKSGSTSYTVKCSSLKDQTFTFDFMGYELTVPVSGFVTEKSGKTCTLGFDLADDSDSEYTFGDTFLSNIYFVADLDDNEIAIGVANTESTSEDLEAITGSVPSATKAPEYSSTQDASGLKLETGSITDSVHKAVKSSGAVANVKPNLANSLICSIVLMASLVLLI
;
A
#
# COMPACT_ATOMS: atom_id res chain seq x y z
N MET A 1 30.48 9.89 -10.36
CA MET A 1 30.24 11.34 -10.59
C MET A 1 30.81 12.20 -9.46
N LYS A 2 30.50 11.92 -8.19
CA LYS A 2 31.03 12.66 -7.02
C LYS A 2 32.56 12.78 -7.00
N ASN A 3 33.28 11.66 -7.16
CA ASN A 3 34.77 11.66 -7.18
C ASN A 3 35.40 12.48 -8.32
N GLN A 4 34.63 12.79 -9.37
CA GLN A 4 35.06 13.63 -10.49
C GLN A 4 34.64 15.10 -10.31
N GLY A 5 33.97 15.45 -9.20
CA GLY A 5 33.49 16.80 -8.92
C GLY A 5 32.27 17.23 -9.75
N LEU A 6 31.56 16.29 -10.37
CA LEU A 6 30.37 16.59 -11.19
C LEU A 6 29.10 16.82 -10.37
N ILE A 7 29.05 16.24 -9.16
CA ILE A 7 27.97 16.38 -8.18
C ILE A 7 28.59 16.53 -6.80
N TYR A 8 27.93 17.27 -5.92
CA TYR A 8 28.44 17.51 -4.55
C TYR A 8 28.24 16.30 -3.63
N LYS A 9 27.09 15.64 -3.76
CA LYS A 9 26.70 14.48 -2.98
C LYS A 9 26.38 13.29 -3.89
N ASN A 10 26.56 12.07 -3.39
CA ASN A 10 26.21 10.85 -4.11
C ASN A 10 24.70 10.61 -4.03
N THR A 11 23.95 11.49 -4.67
CA THR A 11 22.50 11.47 -4.68
C THR A 11 21.97 11.33 -6.10
N TYR A 12 20.76 10.79 -6.22
CA TYR A 12 19.98 10.91 -7.44
C TYR A 12 18.49 11.01 -7.11
N SER A 13 17.75 11.66 -7.99
CA SER A 13 16.31 11.86 -7.87
C SER A 13 15.61 11.26 -9.08
N ILE A 14 14.46 10.63 -8.85
CA ILE A 14 13.67 9.94 -9.88
C ILE A 14 12.25 10.47 -9.84
N TYR A 15 11.72 10.72 -11.04
CA TYR A 15 10.33 10.99 -11.32
C TYR A 15 9.91 10.15 -12.52
N LEU A 16 8.88 9.32 -12.36
CA LEU A 16 8.30 8.52 -13.43
C LEU A 16 6.89 9.05 -13.72
N ASP A 17 6.66 9.54 -14.94
CA ASP A 17 5.36 9.96 -15.41
C ASP A 17 4.83 8.97 -16.45
N GLU A 18 3.98 8.07 -15.97
CA GLU A 18 3.19 7.13 -16.78
C GLU A 18 1.79 7.67 -17.12
N THR A 19 1.51 8.93 -16.80
CA THR A 19 0.18 9.55 -16.98
C THR A 19 0.07 10.40 -18.25
N SER A 20 1.20 10.84 -18.81
CA SER A 20 1.23 11.54 -20.09
C SER A 20 1.27 10.58 -21.29
N ASP A 21 0.68 10.99 -22.42
CA ASP A 21 0.77 10.29 -23.72
C ASP A 21 2.21 10.09 -24.23
N THR A 22 3.21 10.56 -23.48
CA THR A 22 4.62 10.55 -23.84
C THR A 22 5.51 9.70 -22.94
N ASP A 23 4.97 9.03 -21.91
CA ASP A 23 5.72 8.21 -20.92
C ASP A 23 7.11 8.81 -20.62
N SER A 24 7.16 9.79 -19.73
CA SER A 24 8.41 10.53 -19.47
C SER A 24 9.01 10.14 -18.12
N ALA A 25 10.32 9.93 -18.10
CA ALA A 25 11.06 9.67 -16.87
C ALA A 25 12.21 10.68 -16.74
N VAL A 26 12.39 11.22 -15.55
CA VAL A 26 13.48 12.15 -15.22
C VAL A 26 14.37 11.51 -14.18
N LEU A 27 15.67 11.47 -14.48
CA LEU A 27 16.72 11.05 -13.55
C LEU A 27 17.71 12.21 -13.39
N LEU A 28 17.80 12.73 -12.17
CA LEU A 28 18.75 13.79 -11.81
C LEU A 28 19.86 13.19 -10.95
N PHE A 29 21.11 13.53 -11.24
CA PHE A 29 22.24 13.18 -10.38
C PHE A 29 22.67 14.42 -9.60
N GLY A 30 22.71 14.33 -8.27
CA GLY A 30 23.17 15.45 -7.42
C GLY A 30 22.21 16.63 -7.30
N ALA A 31 20.96 16.50 -7.77
CA ALA A 31 19.99 17.59 -7.82
C ALA A 31 18.57 17.09 -7.55
N ILE A 32 17.69 18.00 -7.13
CA ILE A 32 16.26 17.81 -6.90
C ILE A 32 15.48 18.77 -7.82
N ASP A 33 14.27 18.38 -8.21
CA ASP A 33 13.32 19.22 -8.95
C ASP A 33 12.09 19.48 -8.07
N HIS A 34 11.95 20.71 -7.60
CA HIS A 34 10.86 21.11 -6.70
C HIS A 34 9.49 21.12 -7.39
N ASP A 35 9.45 21.19 -8.73
CA ASP A 35 8.19 21.19 -9.46
C ASP A 35 7.63 19.76 -9.67
N LYS A 36 8.40 18.70 -9.37
CA LYS A 36 8.01 17.29 -9.63
C LYS A 36 7.35 16.58 -8.46
N TYR A 37 7.16 17.26 -7.34
CA TYR A 37 6.42 16.73 -6.20
C TYR A 37 5.50 17.79 -5.59
N THR A 38 4.58 17.33 -4.76
CA THR A 38 3.69 18.19 -3.99
C THR A 38 3.93 18.02 -2.50
N GLY A 39 3.78 19.11 -1.73
CA GLY A 39 4.02 19.10 -0.29
C GLY A 39 5.50 18.99 0.09
N ASP A 40 5.74 18.53 1.32
CA ASP A 40 7.09 18.28 1.84
C ASP A 40 7.51 16.83 1.57
N LEU A 41 8.83 16.56 1.57
CA LEU A 41 9.33 15.20 1.44
C LEU A 41 9.49 14.54 2.82
N GLY A 42 9.07 13.28 2.94
CA GLY A 42 9.38 12.42 4.07
C GLY A 42 10.76 11.80 3.91
N LEU A 43 11.68 12.07 4.83
CA LEU A 43 13.02 11.49 4.87
C LEU A 43 12.99 10.20 5.68
N LEU A 44 13.45 9.11 5.07
CA LEU A 44 13.47 7.75 5.59
C LEU A 44 14.91 7.23 5.62
N PRO A 45 15.32 6.48 6.64
CA PRO A 45 16.61 5.78 6.60
C PRO A 45 16.53 4.58 5.66
N ILE A 46 17.59 4.32 4.91
CA ILE A 46 17.78 3.02 4.26
C ILE A 46 18.02 1.96 5.36
N ALA A 47 17.38 0.80 5.23
CA ALA A 47 17.43 -0.24 6.24
C ALA A 47 18.88 -0.68 6.52
N THR A 48 19.21 -0.86 7.81
CA THR A 48 20.57 -1.22 8.23
C THR A 48 21.02 -2.54 7.61
N ASN A 49 22.27 -2.59 7.14
CA ASN A 49 22.88 -3.72 6.43
C ASN A 49 22.21 -4.08 5.09
N SER A 50 21.32 -3.23 4.55
CA SER A 50 20.90 -3.35 3.15
C SER A 50 21.97 -2.74 2.24
N ILE A 51 22.15 -3.37 1.08
CA ILE A 51 22.87 -2.78 -0.07
C ILE A 51 21.90 -2.22 -1.10
N ASP A 52 20.60 -2.43 -0.87
CA ASP A 52 19.48 -2.06 -1.73
C ASP A 52 18.73 -0.87 -1.11
N LEU A 53 17.76 -0.32 -1.84
CA LEU A 53 16.95 0.83 -1.41
C LEU A 53 15.77 0.41 -0.53
N ASP A 54 16.06 -0.37 0.51
CA ASP A 54 15.04 -0.83 1.47
C ASP A 54 14.64 0.28 2.42
N VAL A 55 13.35 0.57 2.50
CA VAL A 55 12.75 1.42 3.54
C VAL A 55 11.81 0.61 4.42
N PHE A 56 11.39 1.16 5.56
CA PHE A 56 10.40 0.51 6.42
C PHE A 56 8.99 0.98 6.11
N LEU A 57 8.13 0.03 5.76
CA LEU A 57 6.69 0.22 5.63
C LEU A 57 6.01 -0.32 6.89
N ASN A 58 5.20 0.52 7.53
CA ASN A 58 4.53 0.24 8.81
C ASN A 58 3.04 -0.01 8.65
N GLY A 59 2.44 0.48 7.56
CA GLY A 59 1.02 0.27 7.33
C GLY A 59 0.60 0.53 5.89
N ILE A 60 -0.46 -0.16 5.50
CA ILE A 60 -1.22 0.11 4.27
C ILE A 60 -2.67 0.30 4.68
N TYR A 61 -3.25 1.41 4.25
CA TYR A 61 -4.63 1.77 4.50
C TYR A 61 -5.31 2.13 3.19
N MET A 62 -6.62 1.94 3.14
CA MET A 62 -7.46 2.36 2.02
C MET A 62 -8.58 3.27 2.52
N SER A 63 -8.95 4.25 1.71
CA SER A 63 -10.12 5.09 1.93
C SER A 63 -10.96 5.18 0.67
N ASP A 64 -12.28 5.22 0.83
CA ASP A 64 -13.24 5.54 -0.23
C ASP A 64 -13.81 6.98 -0.08
N GLY A 65 -13.20 7.80 0.78
CA GLY A 65 -13.64 9.16 1.10
C GLY A 65 -14.65 9.23 2.25
N ASP A 66 -15.35 8.12 2.55
CA ASP A 66 -16.32 8.03 3.64
C ASP A 66 -15.80 7.19 4.82
N SER A 67 -14.96 6.19 4.53
CA SER A 67 -14.44 5.24 5.50
C SER A 67 -12.96 4.94 5.26
N ASN A 68 -12.23 4.69 6.34
CA ASN A 68 -10.84 4.22 6.29
C ASN A 68 -10.80 2.76 6.73
N VAL A 69 -10.13 1.93 5.94
CA VAL A 69 -9.93 0.50 6.20
C VAL A 69 -8.44 0.22 6.33
N THR A 70 -8.07 -0.50 7.37
CA THR A 70 -6.73 -1.03 7.54
C THR A 70 -6.56 -2.28 6.67
N ILE A 71 -5.62 -2.24 5.73
CA ILE A 71 -5.25 -3.41 4.93
C ILE A 71 -4.27 -4.26 5.71
N ALA A 72 -3.16 -3.66 6.12
CA ALA A 72 -2.13 -4.35 6.90
C ALA A 72 -1.32 -3.36 7.75
N THR A 73 -0.85 -3.80 8.91
CA THR A 73 -0.04 -3.00 9.85
C THR A 73 1.08 -3.83 10.45
N GLY A 74 2.18 -3.20 10.81
CA GLY A 74 3.34 -3.86 11.41
C GLY A 74 4.60 -3.08 11.11
N SER A 75 5.65 -3.78 10.68
CA SER A 75 6.83 -3.16 10.09
C SER A 75 7.45 -4.17 9.15
N VAL A 76 7.87 -3.76 7.96
CA VAL A 76 8.54 -4.66 7.01
C VAL A 76 9.52 -3.85 6.16
N ARG A 77 10.58 -4.50 5.68
CA ARG A 77 11.41 -3.91 4.63
C ARG A 77 10.65 -3.93 3.32
N THR A 78 10.73 -2.82 2.61
CA THR A 78 10.15 -2.66 1.30
C THR A 78 11.19 -2.08 0.37
N LEU A 79 11.51 -2.84 -0.67
CA LEU A 79 12.48 -2.46 -1.69
C LEU A 79 11.82 -1.47 -2.65
N LEU A 80 12.44 -0.30 -2.86
CA LEU A 80 12.10 0.60 -3.96
C LEU A 80 12.92 0.22 -5.20
N ASP A 81 12.29 -0.34 -6.23
CA ASP A 81 12.99 -0.95 -7.37
C ASP A 81 12.48 -0.50 -8.73
N THR A 82 13.23 0.40 -9.38
CA THR A 82 12.98 0.81 -10.78
C THR A 82 13.24 -0.30 -11.81
N GLY A 83 13.75 -1.46 -11.39
CA GLY A 83 13.94 -2.66 -12.21
C GLY A 83 12.74 -3.60 -12.23
N THR A 84 11.72 -3.33 -11.41
CA THR A 84 10.51 -4.14 -11.29
C THR A 84 9.30 -3.35 -11.78
N SER A 85 8.48 -3.93 -12.67
CA SER A 85 7.34 -3.20 -13.25
C SER A 85 6.15 -3.05 -12.29
N LEU A 86 5.82 -4.10 -11.53
CA LEU A 86 4.62 -4.13 -10.67
C LEU A 86 4.98 -3.97 -9.20
N THR A 87 3.99 -3.63 -8.39
CA THR A 87 4.12 -3.69 -6.93
C THR A 87 3.90 -5.13 -6.48
N LEU A 88 4.95 -5.77 -5.99
CA LEU A 88 4.94 -7.16 -5.55
C LEU A 88 4.69 -7.23 -4.04
N LEU A 89 3.68 -8.00 -3.64
CA LEU A 89 3.25 -8.12 -2.25
C LEU A 89 3.09 -9.58 -1.85
N PRO A 90 3.23 -9.91 -0.55
CA PRO A 90 2.85 -11.21 -0.03
C PRO A 90 1.37 -11.50 -0.24
N SER A 91 1.04 -12.78 -0.35
CA SER A 91 -0.31 -13.26 -0.70
C SER A 91 -1.41 -12.68 0.20
N ASN A 92 -1.21 -12.66 1.52
CA ASN A 92 -2.19 -12.16 2.48
C ASN A 92 -2.52 -10.66 2.26
N VAL A 93 -1.51 -9.83 2.01
CA VAL A 93 -1.71 -8.39 1.79
C VAL A 93 -2.33 -8.13 0.44
N LEU A 94 -1.88 -8.82 -0.61
CA LEU A 94 -2.49 -8.72 -1.93
C LEU A 94 -3.98 -9.10 -1.88
N GLU A 95 -4.32 -10.24 -1.27
CA GLU A 95 -5.71 -10.69 -1.12
C GLU A 95 -6.57 -9.66 -0.37
N ALA A 96 -6.05 -9.06 0.71
CA ALA A 96 -6.76 -8.01 1.43
C ALA A 96 -7.05 -6.76 0.56
N ILE A 97 -6.10 -6.35 -0.27
CA ILE A 97 -6.29 -5.25 -1.24
C ILE A 97 -7.34 -5.63 -2.29
N LEU A 98 -7.23 -6.83 -2.86
CA LEU A 98 -8.15 -7.31 -3.90
C LEU A 98 -9.58 -7.39 -3.39
N ASP A 99 -9.78 -7.91 -2.18
CA ASP A 99 -11.09 -7.99 -1.52
C ASP A 99 -11.67 -6.60 -1.25
N GLN A 100 -10.85 -5.67 -0.73
CA GLN A 100 -11.28 -4.30 -0.45
C GLN A 100 -11.67 -3.54 -1.73
N ILE A 101 -10.93 -3.73 -2.83
CA ILE A 101 -11.21 -3.10 -4.12
C ILE A 101 -12.37 -3.80 -4.87
N GLY A 102 -12.72 -5.03 -4.49
CA GLY A 102 -13.67 -5.85 -5.24
C GLY A 102 -13.10 -6.30 -6.59
N ALA A 103 -11.80 -6.55 -6.64
CA ALA A 103 -11.09 -7.01 -7.82
C ALA A 103 -11.36 -8.49 -8.11
N SER A 104 -11.30 -8.86 -9.39
CA SER A 104 -11.46 -10.24 -9.86
C SER A 104 -10.18 -10.70 -10.54
N THR A 105 -9.76 -11.93 -10.23
CA THR A 105 -8.65 -12.59 -10.89
C THR A 105 -9.02 -12.96 -12.34
N SER A 106 -8.17 -12.60 -13.27
CA SER A 106 -8.26 -12.94 -14.69
C SER A 106 -6.97 -13.64 -15.12
N LYS A 107 -7.10 -14.67 -15.96
CA LYS A 107 -5.95 -15.35 -16.57
C LYS A 107 -6.00 -15.19 -18.07
N ASP A 108 -4.87 -14.86 -18.67
CA ASP A 108 -4.75 -14.81 -20.12
C ASP A 108 -4.58 -16.22 -20.72
N LYS A 109 -4.39 -16.28 -22.04
CA LYS A 109 -4.20 -17.56 -22.76
C LYS A 109 -2.86 -18.25 -22.44
N SER A 110 -1.88 -17.50 -21.92
CA SER A 110 -0.58 -18.04 -21.51
C SER A 110 -0.61 -18.60 -20.08
N GLY A 111 -1.68 -18.31 -19.33
CA GLY A 111 -1.82 -18.70 -17.93
C GLY A 111 -1.34 -17.61 -16.97
N SER A 112 -0.91 -16.46 -17.48
CA SER A 112 -0.48 -15.30 -16.68
C SER A 112 -1.68 -14.70 -15.95
N THR A 113 -1.51 -14.47 -14.65
CA THR A 113 -2.55 -13.91 -13.78
C THR A 113 -2.54 -12.38 -13.87
N SER A 114 -3.71 -11.77 -13.77
CA SER A 114 -3.89 -10.33 -13.63
C SER A 114 -5.13 -10.07 -12.80
N TYR A 115 -5.21 -8.93 -12.12
CA TYR A 115 -6.35 -8.58 -11.29
C TYR A 115 -7.09 -7.42 -11.92
N THR A 116 -8.41 -7.54 -12.01
CA THR A 116 -9.24 -6.61 -12.80
C THR A 116 -10.44 -6.10 -12.02
N VAL A 117 -10.82 -4.86 -12.27
CA VAL A 117 -11.94 -4.18 -11.61
C VAL A 117 -12.61 -3.21 -12.58
N LYS A 118 -13.84 -2.79 -12.31
CA LYS A 118 -14.47 -1.72 -13.10
C LYS A 118 -13.77 -0.40 -12.78
N CYS A 119 -13.22 0.29 -13.78
CA CYS A 119 -12.52 1.55 -13.53
C CYS A 119 -13.38 2.58 -12.78
N SER A 120 -14.68 2.61 -13.06
CA SER A 120 -15.62 3.54 -12.41
C SER A 120 -15.82 3.29 -10.91
N SER A 121 -15.49 2.11 -10.38
CA SER A 121 -15.61 1.86 -8.93
C SER A 121 -14.43 2.39 -8.13
N LEU A 122 -13.32 2.74 -8.78
CA LEU A 122 -12.10 3.24 -8.13
C LEU A 122 -12.11 4.75 -7.90
N LYS A 123 -13.16 5.45 -8.35
CA LYS A 123 -13.28 6.90 -8.23
C LYS A 123 -13.22 7.28 -6.75
N ASP A 124 -12.42 8.30 -6.44
CA ASP A 124 -12.25 8.87 -5.09
C ASP A 124 -11.56 7.92 -4.08
N GLN A 125 -11.12 6.72 -4.49
CA GLN A 125 -10.39 5.82 -3.61
C GLN A 125 -8.90 6.19 -3.52
N THR A 126 -8.33 6.08 -2.33
CA THR A 126 -6.90 6.33 -2.06
C THR A 126 -6.25 5.19 -1.29
N PHE A 127 -5.00 4.91 -1.61
CA PHE A 127 -4.09 4.20 -0.71
C PHE A 127 -3.37 5.20 0.19
N THR A 128 -3.13 4.83 1.44
CA THR A 128 -2.15 5.50 2.30
C THR A 128 -1.12 4.49 2.75
N PHE A 129 0.14 4.77 2.43
CA PHE A 129 1.30 3.98 2.84
C PHE A 129 2.00 4.71 3.97
N ASP A 130 2.08 4.08 5.13
CA ASP A 130 2.74 4.62 6.31
C ASP A 130 4.20 4.15 6.34
N PHE A 131 5.12 5.09 6.12
CA PHE A 131 6.55 4.88 6.22
C PHE A 131 7.07 5.51 7.50
N MET A 132 7.19 4.73 8.58
CA MET A 132 7.72 5.18 9.87
C MET A 132 6.97 6.42 10.42
N GLY A 133 5.65 6.45 10.30
CA GLY A 133 4.77 7.55 10.70
C GLY A 133 4.61 8.65 9.64
N TYR A 134 5.35 8.58 8.53
CA TYR A 134 5.13 9.46 7.38
C TYR A 134 4.09 8.82 6.45
N GLU A 135 2.88 9.39 6.45
CA GLU A 135 1.76 8.90 5.64
C GLU A 135 1.81 9.47 4.23
N LEU A 136 2.02 8.61 3.24
CA LEU A 136 1.97 8.94 1.81
C LEU A 136 0.64 8.48 1.22
N THR A 137 -0.27 9.43 0.95
CA THR A 137 -1.58 9.16 0.37
C THR A 137 -1.59 9.42 -1.14
N VAL A 138 -1.98 8.40 -1.91
CA VAL A 138 -2.01 8.43 -3.38
C VAL A 138 -3.32 7.81 -3.90
N PRO A 139 -3.86 8.30 -5.02
CA PRO A 139 -5.12 7.79 -5.56
C PRO A 139 -4.94 6.36 -6.10
N VAL A 140 -5.94 5.49 -5.89
CA VAL A 140 -5.92 4.11 -6.43
C VAL A 140 -5.83 4.10 -7.96
N SER A 141 -6.28 5.17 -8.63
CA SER A 141 -6.16 5.31 -10.07
C SER A 141 -4.73 5.27 -10.59
N GLY A 142 -3.73 5.63 -9.77
CA GLY A 142 -2.32 5.54 -10.15
C GLY A 142 -1.74 4.13 -10.08
N PHE A 143 -2.52 3.14 -9.61
CA PHE A 143 -2.13 1.72 -9.56
C PHE A 143 -2.91 0.88 -10.57
N VAL A 144 -3.53 1.50 -11.58
CA VAL A 144 -4.31 0.76 -12.57
C VAL A 144 -4.09 1.23 -14.00
N THR A 145 -4.18 0.30 -14.93
CA THR A 145 -4.20 0.58 -16.37
C THR A 145 -5.57 0.26 -16.94
N GLU A 146 -6.22 1.24 -17.59
CA GLU A 146 -7.49 1.01 -18.28
C GLU A 146 -7.29 0.15 -19.54
N LYS A 147 -8.02 -0.97 -19.62
CA LYS A 147 -8.15 -1.78 -20.83
C LYS A 147 -9.47 -1.45 -21.55
N SER A 148 -9.52 -1.78 -22.84
CA SER A 148 -10.71 -1.66 -23.69
C SER A 148 -11.96 -2.19 -22.99
N GLY A 149 -12.94 -1.31 -22.75
CA GLY A 149 -14.22 -1.67 -22.11
C GLY A 149 -14.37 -1.26 -20.64
N LYS A 150 -13.68 -0.20 -20.18
CA LYS A 150 -13.79 0.36 -18.82
C LYS A 150 -13.40 -0.61 -17.70
N THR A 151 -12.57 -1.59 -18.04
CA THR A 151 -12.01 -2.55 -17.09
C THR A 151 -10.57 -2.16 -16.82
N CYS A 152 -10.24 -1.95 -15.55
CA CYS A 152 -8.93 -1.58 -15.09
C CYS A 152 -8.17 -2.82 -14.66
N THR A 153 -6.91 -2.95 -15.06
CA THR A 153 -5.98 -3.97 -14.53
C THR A 153 -5.15 -3.33 -13.43
N LEU A 154 -5.05 -4.00 -12.29
CA LEU A 154 -4.25 -3.55 -11.14
C LEU A 154 -2.77 -3.78 -11.39
N GLY A 155 -1.96 -2.83 -10.93
CA GLY A 155 -0.50 -2.83 -10.96
C GLY A 155 0.15 -3.63 -9.82
N PHE A 156 -0.56 -4.60 -9.25
CA PHE A 156 -0.08 -5.43 -8.16
C PHE A 156 0.07 -6.88 -8.60
N ASP A 157 1.08 -7.58 -8.08
CA ASP A 157 1.22 -9.03 -8.24
C ASP A 157 1.77 -9.70 -6.98
N LEU A 158 1.74 -11.03 -6.97
CA LEU A 158 2.35 -11.84 -5.92
C LEU A 158 3.87 -11.72 -5.99
N ALA A 159 4.52 -11.53 -4.84
CA ALA A 159 5.95 -11.71 -4.74
C ALA A 159 6.34 -13.19 -4.95
N ASP A 160 7.49 -13.41 -5.60
CA ASP A 160 7.99 -14.76 -5.93
C ASP A 160 8.28 -15.59 -4.66
N ASP A 161 8.75 -14.96 -3.58
CA ASP A 161 8.86 -15.53 -2.24
C ASP A 161 7.64 -15.10 -1.41
N SER A 162 6.64 -15.98 -1.35
CA SER A 162 5.22 -15.66 -1.07
C SER A 162 4.90 -15.03 0.29
N ASP A 163 5.87 -14.98 1.21
CA ASP A 163 5.61 -14.79 2.63
C ASP A 163 6.27 -13.57 3.26
N SER A 164 7.19 -12.86 2.58
CA SER A 164 7.90 -11.73 3.21
C SER A 164 8.46 -10.64 2.31
N GLU A 165 8.46 -10.81 0.99
CA GLU A 165 9.05 -9.80 0.10
C GLU A 165 8.02 -8.73 -0.28
N TYR A 166 8.41 -7.46 -0.12
CA TYR A 166 7.67 -6.29 -0.58
C TYR A 166 8.57 -5.53 -1.54
N THR A 167 8.18 -5.48 -2.80
CA THR A 167 8.94 -4.77 -3.84
C THR A 167 8.02 -3.76 -4.51
N PHE A 168 8.33 -2.48 -4.33
CA PHE A 168 7.58 -1.36 -4.86
C PHE A 168 8.24 -0.93 -6.18
N GLY A 169 7.71 -1.51 -7.26
CA GLY A 169 8.14 -1.26 -8.64
C GLY A 169 7.51 -0.02 -9.28
N ASP A 170 7.62 0.08 -10.60
CA ASP A 170 7.20 1.25 -11.41
C ASP A 170 5.77 1.70 -11.10
N THR A 171 4.81 0.76 -10.96
CA THR A 171 3.42 1.09 -10.58
C THR A 171 3.26 1.83 -9.25
N PHE A 172 4.16 1.66 -8.28
CA PHE A 172 4.20 2.48 -7.07
C PHE A 172 5.07 3.72 -7.29
N LEU A 173 6.24 3.56 -7.91
CA LEU A 173 7.21 4.62 -8.10
C LEU A 173 6.69 5.76 -9.00
N SER A 174 5.76 5.50 -9.92
CA SER A 174 5.10 6.53 -10.73
C SER A 174 4.12 7.40 -9.95
N ASN A 175 3.77 7.02 -8.73
CA ASN A 175 2.94 7.83 -7.84
C ASN A 175 3.77 8.74 -6.91
N ILE A 176 5.10 8.59 -6.91
CA ILE A 176 5.97 9.32 -6.01
C ILE A 176 7.13 10.00 -6.73
N TYR A 177 7.65 11.03 -6.10
CA TYR A 177 8.98 11.54 -6.35
C TYR A 177 9.90 11.00 -5.26
N PHE A 178 11.07 10.48 -5.62
CA PHE A 178 12.05 10.09 -4.60
C PHE A 178 13.46 10.55 -4.89
N VAL A 179 14.20 10.80 -3.82
CA VAL A 179 15.62 11.16 -3.82
C VAL A 179 16.38 10.14 -2.99
N ALA A 180 17.26 9.36 -3.60
CA ALA A 180 18.19 8.49 -2.89
C ALA A 180 19.47 9.27 -2.55
N ASP A 181 19.83 9.26 -1.27
CA ASP A 181 21.05 9.86 -0.74
C ASP A 181 21.98 8.76 -0.22
N LEU A 182 22.89 8.31 -1.09
CA LEU A 182 23.77 7.19 -0.80
C LEU A 182 24.96 7.57 0.09
N ASP A 183 25.23 8.86 0.30
CA ASP A 183 26.28 9.28 1.24
C ASP A 183 25.77 9.18 2.68
N ASP A 184 24.51 9.56 2.92
CA ASP A 184 23.89 9.55 4.26
C ASP A 184 23.04 8.30 4.52
N ASN A 185 22.83 7.43 3.52
CA ASN A 185 21.97 6.24 3.56
C ASN A 185 20.50 6.59 3.89
N GLU A 186 19.95 7.55 3.16
CA GLU A 186 18.58 8.02 3.34
C GLU A 186 17.85 8.08 2.00
N ILE A 187 16.51 8.03 2.06
CA ILE A 187 15.62 8.28 0.92
C ILE A 187 14.61 9.33 1.32
N ALA A 188 14.46 10.38 0.51
CA ALA A 188 13.35 11.33 0.65
C ALA A 188 12.24 10.95 -0.35
N ILE A 189 10.99 10.84 0.11
CA ILE A 189 9.82 10.50 -0.72
C ILE A 189 8.71 11.53 -0.59
N GLY A 190 7.98 11.79 -1.67
CA GLY A 190 6.79 12.65 -1.68
C GLY A 190 5.85 12.28 -2.82
N VAL A 191 4.63 12.83 -2.80
CA VAL A 191 3.65 12.56 -3.86
C VAL A 191 4.10 13.24 -5.16
N ALA A 192 4.17 12.48 -6.25
CA ALA A 192 4.53 13.00 -7.56
C ALA A 192 3.55 14.09 -8.03
N ASN A 193 4.07 15.14 -8.64
CA ASN A 193 3.25 16.18 -9.28
C ASN A 193 3.06 15.86 -10.76
N THR A 194 2.04 15.06 -11.09
CA THR A 194 1.74 14.62 -12.47
C THR A 194 1.30 15.76 -13.40
N GLU A 195 0.90 16.90 -12.84
CA GLU A 195 0.47 18.08 -13.60
C GLU A 195 1.63 19.05 -13.90
N SER A 196 2.86 18.70 -13.48
CA SER A 196 4.04 19.55 -13.61
C SER A 196 4.51 19.67 -15.06
N THR A 197 4.50 20.89 -15.59
CA THR A 197 5.04 21.21 -16.93
C THR A 197 6.34 22.02 -16.90
N SER A 198 6.87 22.32 -15.72
CA SER A 198 8.08 23.11 -15.50
C SER A 198 9.13 22.32 -14.71
N GLU A 199 10.28 22.95 -14.50
CA GLU A 199 11.41 22.41 -13.73
C GLU A 199 11.88 23.52 -12.78
N ASP A 200 12.12 23.18 -11.51
CA ASP A 200 12.74 24.04 -10.50
C ASP A 200 13.89 23.27 -9.84
N LEU A 201 15.07 23.36 -10.46
CA LEU A 201 16.22 22.52 -10.11
C LEU A 201 17.10 23.13 -9.03
N GLU A 202 17.33 22.39 -7.94
CA GLU A 202 18.31 22.73 -6.89
C GLU A 202 19.40 21.65 -6.79
N ALA A 203 20.66 22.07 -6.69
CA ALA A 203 21.77 21.15 -6.44
C ALA A 203 21.83 20.73 -4.96
N ILE A 204 21.91 19.43 -4.70
CA ILE A 204 22.00 18.88 -3.34
C ILE A 204 23.44 18.95 -2.86
N THR A 205 23.72 19.91 -1.96
CA THR A 205 25.06 20.15 -1.39
C THR A 205 25.22 19.66 0.04
N GLY A 206 24.12 19.37 0.74
CA GLY A 206 24.05 18.94 2.13
C GLY A 206 22.93 17.92 2.33
N SER A 207 22.02 18.12 3.28
CA SER A 207 20.79 17.33 3.38
C SER A 207 19.89 17.55 2.15
N VAL A 208 19.02 16.59 1.85
CA VAL A 208 18.01 16.74 0.78
C VAL A 208 17.10 17.94 1.10
N PRO A 209 16.98 18.92 0.19
CA PRO A 209 16.10 20.08 0.39
C PRO A 209 14.64 19.67 0.61
N SER A 210 13.92 20.43 1.43
CA SER A 210 12.50 20.21 1.76
C SER A 210 12.15 18.84 2.36
N ALA A 211 13.14 18.06 2.78
CA ALA A 211 12.94 16.76 3.41
C ALA A 211 12.92 16.84 4.94
N THR A 212 11.90 16.25 5.55
CA THR A 212 11.73 16.16 7.00
C THR A 212 11.75 14.70 7.43
N LYS A 213 12.52 14.37 8.48
CA LYS A 213 12.56 13.02 9.04
C LYS A 213 11.17 12.52 9.39
N ALA A 214 10.86 11.30 8.95
CA ALA A 214 9.65 10.62 9.37
C ALA A 214 9.56 10.56 10.91
N PRO A 215 8.36 10.61 11.51
CA PRO A 215 8.20 10.64 12.97
C PRO A 215 8.96 9.54 13.72
N GLU A 216 9.03 8.35 13.13
CA GLU A 216 9.70 7.18 13.70
C GLU A 216 11.07 6.91 13.05
N TYR A 217 11.69 7.89 12.37
CA TYR A 217 12.96 7.74 11.65
C TYR A 217 14.06 6.99 12.42
N SER A 218 14.11 7.11 13.75
CA SER A 218 15.15 6.46 14.57
C SER A 218 14.83 4.99 14.95
N SER A 219 13.66 4.46 14.55
CA SER A 219 13.16 3.13 14.91
C SER A 219 13.64 2.02 13.96
N THR A 220 14.90 2.06 13.54
CA THR A 220 15.51 1.08 12.63
C THR A 220 15.85 -0.22 13.37
N GLN A 221 14.85 -1.00 13.78
CA GLN A 221 15.11 -2.34 14.31
C GLN A 221 15.54 -3.30 13.18
N ASP A 222 16.29 -4.35 13.53
CA ASP A 222 16.59 -5.43 12.59
C ASP A 222 15.28 -6.05 12.11
N ALA A 223 14.97 -5.86 10.83
CA ALA A 223 13.70 -6.26 10.22
C ALA A 223 13.56 -7.77 10.02
N SER A 224 14.58 -8.55 10.41
CA SER A 224 14.60 -10.00 10.26
C SER A 224 13.39 -10.64 10.94
N GLY A 225 12.38 -11.00 10.13
CA GLY A 225 11.15 -11.64 10.58
C GLY A 225 9.98 -10.70 10.91
N LEU A 226 10.10 -9.39 10.66
CA LEU A 226 8.96 -8.48 10.77
C LEU A 226 8.05 -8.62 9.53
N LYS A 227 6.73 -8.55 9.72
CA LYS A 227 5.72 -8.66 8.68
C LYS A 227 4.61 -7.64 8.93
N LEU A 228 3.85 -7.31 7.89
CA LEU A 228 2.55 -6.66 8.07
C LEU A 228 1.50 -7.75 8.32
N GLU A 229 0.79 -7.61 9.45
CA GLU A 229 -0.38 -8.41 9.76
C GLU A 229 -1.59 -7.76 9.10
N THR A 230 -2.38 -8.53 8.37
CA THR A 230 -3.59 -8.00 7.75
C THR A 230 -4.61 -7.60 8.81
N GLY A 231 -5.28 -6.48 8.58
CA GLY A 231 -6.37 -6.03 9.44
C GLY A 231 -7.43 -7.13 9.51
N SER A 232 -8.01 -7.36 10.70
CA SER A 232 -9.17 -8.23 10.78
C SER A 232 -10.30 -7.59 9.95
N ILE A 233 -10.56 -8.13 8.76
CA ILE A 233 -11.82 -7.93 8.05
C ILE A 233 -12.90 -8.62 8.91
N THR A 234 -13.28 -8.00 10.02
CA THR A 234 -14.24 -8.58 10.95
C THR A 234 -15.63 -8.59 10.31
N ASP A 235 -16.05 -9.79 9.91
CA ASP A 235 -17.39 -10.33 10.12
C ASP A 235 -18.62 -9.64 9.52
N SER A 236 -18.48 -8.63 8.66
CA SER A 236 -19.65 -7.94 8.08
C SER A 236 -20.07 -8.43 6.70
N VAL A 237 -19.20 -9.09 5.94
CA VAL A 237 -19.51 -9.50 4.54
C VAL A 237 -19.90 -10.99 4.42
N HIS A 238 -19.45 -11.86 5.33
CA HIS A 238 -19.73 -13.31 5.22
C HIS A 238 -21.12 -13.75 5.71
N LYS A 239 -21.91 -12.86 6.33
CA LYS A 239 -23.31 -13.16 6.75
C LYS A 239 -24.36 -12.85 5.68
N ALA A 240 -24.01 -12.17 4.58
CA ALA A 240 -24.97 -11.77 3.56
C ALA A 240 -25.17 -12.80 2.43
N VAL A 241 -24.37 -13.87 2.34
CA VAL A 241 -24.40 -14.82 1.20
C VAL A 241 -24.99 -16.21 1.55
N LYS A 242 -25.38 -16.46 2.81
CA LYS A 242 -26.04 -17.73 3.21
C LYS A 242 -27.44 -17.55 3.81
N SER A 243 -28.34 -16.87 3.10
CA SER A 243 -29.78 -17.18 3.21
C SER A 243 -30.59 -16.73 1.99
N SER A 244 -30.44 -17.42 0.87
CA SER A 244 -31.50 -17.44 -0.15
C SER A 244 -31.46 -18.78 -0.87
N GLY A 245 -32.46 -19.63 -0.61
CA GLY A 245 -32.72 -20.82 -1.42
C GLY A 245 -33.08 -22.09 -0.65
N ALA A 246 -34.23 -22.13 0.02
CA ALA A 246 -35.06 -23.33 0.09
C ALA A 246 -36.50 -22.96 0.48
N VAL A 247 -37.38 -23.06 -0.50
CA VAL A 247 -38.84 -22.93 -0.37
C VAL A 247 -39.37 -24.18 0.33
N ALA A 248 -40.04 -24.02 1.47
CA ALA A 248 -41.00 -25.00 1.97
C ALA A 248 -42.15 -24.29 2.70
N ASN A 249 -43.35 -24.65 2.27
CA ASN A 249 -44.62 -23.98 2.50
C ASN A 249 -45.30 -24.55 3.75
N VAL A 250 -45.46 -23.80 4.84
CA VAL A 250 -46.33 -24.18 5.98
C VAL A 250 -47.02 -22.94 6.57
N LYS A 251 -48.36 -23.00 6.65
CA LYS A 251 -49.27 -21.96 7.18
C LYS A 251 -49.06 -21.73 8.69
N PRO A 252 -49.40 -20.54 9.23
CA PRO A 252 -49.32 -20.27 10.67
C PRO A 252 -50.57 -20.78 11.38
N ASN A 253 -50.41 -21.31 12.59
CA ASN A 253 -51.51 -21.48 13.53
C ASN A 253 -51.08 -21.01 14.93
N LEU A 254 -51.88 -20.10 15.48
CA LEU A 254 -51.87 -19.67 16.88
C LEU A 254 -52.27 -20.84 17.79
N ALA A 255 -51.67 -20.95 18.97
CA ALA A 255 -52.36 -20.95 20.28
C ALA A 255 -51.48 -21.46 21.44
N ASN A 256 -51.70 -20.81 22.59
CA ASN A 256 -51.63 -21.31 23.97
C ASN A 256 -50.27 -21.53 24.67
N SER A 257 -49.88 -20.49 25.42
CA SER A 257 -49.84 -20.46 26.90
C SER A 257 -50.13 -21.79 27.63
N LEU A 258 -49.23 -22.23 28.51
CA LEU A 258 -49.51 -22.31 29.96
C LEU A 258 -48.26 -22.60 30.80
N ILE A 259 -48.33 -22.07 32.02
CA ILE A 259 -47.40 -22.03 33.15
C ILE A 259 -47.34 -23.37 33.89
N CYS A 260 -46.18 -23.76 34.45
CA CYS A 260 -46.03 -24.50 35.72
C CYS A 260 -44.52 -24.57 36.09
N SER A 261 -43.99 -23.74 36.99
CA SER A 261 -44.03 -23.82 38.47
C SER A 261 -43.28 -25.01 39.09
N ILE A 262 -42.07 -24.71 39.61
CA ILE A 262 -41.49 -25.05 40.94
C ILE A 262 -41.42 -26.53 41.36
N VAL A 263 -40.20 -27.01 41.70
CA VAL A 263 -39.77 -27.66 42.98
C VAL A 263 -38.24 -27.85 42.88
N LEU A 264 -37.41 -27.04 43.58
CA LEU A 264 -36.77 -27.27 44.89
C LEU A 264 -36.00 -28.61 45.04
N MET A 265 -34.69 -28.55 45.23
CA MET A 265 -33.98 -29.23 46.34
C MET A 265 -32.50 -28.79 46.36
N ALA A 266 -32.06 -28.44 47.55
CA ALA A 266 -30.77 -27.89 47.91
C ALA A 266 -29.73 -28.97 48.25
N SER A 267 -28.45 -28.61 48.17
CA SER A 267 -27.38 -28.87 49.18
C SER A 267 -26.06 -28.33 48.58
N LEU A 268 -25.46 -27.25 49.12
CA LEU A 268 -24.49 -27.24 50.23
C LEU A 268 -23.24 -28.09 49.87
N VAL A 269 -22.03 -27.55 49.70
CA VAL A 269 -21.08 -27.23 50.80
C VAL A 269 -19.80 -26.55 50.23
N LEU A 270 -19.35 -25.48 50.92
CA LEU A 270 -18.02 -24.83 51.13
C LEU A 270 -16.98 -24.70 49.98
N LEU A 271 -16.51 -23.48 49.66
CA LEU A 271 -15.30 -22.79 50.20
C LEU A 271 -14.04 -23.68 50.14
N ILE A 272 -12.97 -23.36 49.39
CA ILE A 272 -12.17 -22.12 49.28
C ILE A 272 -11.70 -21.95 47.84
#